data_AF-A0A2N2IUE8-F1
#
_entry.id   AF-A0A2N2IUE8-F1
#
_cell.length_a   1.000
_cell.length_b   1.000
_cell.length_c   1.000
_cell.angle_alpha   90.00
_cell.angle_beta   90.00
_cell.angle_gamma   90.00
#
_symmetry.space_group_name_H-M   'P 1'
#
loop_
_entity.id
_entity.type
_entity.pdbx_description
1 polymer ?
#
loop_
_entity_poly.entity_id
_entity_poly.type
_entity_poly.pdbx_seq_one_letter_code
_entity_poly.pdbx_strand_id
1 'polypeptide(L)'
;ALLAMIDAGTISGKIAKTVFEEMMVSGKDPEAVVKEKGLVQMSDQGEIMAIVKEIIAANPEQAQQFREGKTKVMGFFVGQLMKQTGGKANPGLANELFVKALGE
;
A
#
# COMPACT_ATOMS: atom_id res chain seq x y z
N ALA A 1 -2.41 -7.22 20.26
CA ALA A 1 -2.56 -5.82 19.81
C ALA A 1 -2.08 -5.64 18.37
N LEU A 2 -0.78 -5.77 18.05
CA LEU A 2 -0.25 -5.49 16.70
C LEU A 2 -0.96 -6.25 15.56
N LEU A 3 -1.14 -7.58 15.68
CA LEU A 3 -1.82 -8.37 14.66
C LEU A 3 -3.29 -7.94 14.46
N ALA A 4 -3.99 -7.61 15.55
CA ALA A 4 -5.36 -7.11 15.48
C ALA A 4 -5.47 -5.78 14.71
N MET A 5 -4.42 -4.95 14.72
CA MET A 5 -4.37 -3.72 13.91
C MET A 5 -4.20 -4.00 12.41
N ILE A 6 -3.55 -5.12 12.05
CA ILE A 6 -3.49 -5.58 10.66
C ILE A 6 -4.85 -6.11 10.24
N ASP A 7 -5.47 -6.96 11.07
CA ASP A 7 -6.77 -7.55 10.79
C ASP A 7 -7.88 -6.49 10.67
N ALA A 8 -7.80 -5.44 11.49
CA ALA A 8 -8.70 -4.28 11.43
C ALA A 8 -8.41 -3.34 10.24
N GLY A 9 -7.33 -3.55 9.49
CA GLY A 9 -6.93 -2.66 8.40
C GLY A 9 -6.40 -1.29 8.85
N THR A 10 -6.11 -1.12 10.14
CA THR A 10 -5.53 0.11 10.69
C THR A 10 -4.11 0.35 10.18
N ILE A 11 -3.34 -0.73 9.99
CA ILE A 11 -1.99 -0.68 9.43
C ILE A 11 -1.79 -1.80 8.40
N SER A 12 -0.89 -1.59 7.44
CA SER A 12 -0.49 -2.65 6.51
C SER A 12 0.51 -3.61 7.14
N GLY A 13 0.68 -4.81 6.57
CA GLY A 13 1.71 -5.75 7.02
C GLY A 13 3.14 -5.22 6.89
N LYS A 14 3.41 -4.30 5.94
CA LYS A 14 4.70 -3.61 5.83
C LYS A 14 4.92 -2.68 7.02
N ILE A 15 3.91 -1.90 7.37
CA ILE A 15 3.94 -1.01 8.53
C ILE A 15 4.07 -1.81 9.82
N ALA A 16 3.37 -2.94 9.95
CA ALA A 16 3.46 -3.79 11.14
C ALA A 16 4.88 -4.27 11.42
N LYS A 17 5.70 -4.56 10.40
CA LYS A 17 7.13 -4.90 10.58
C LYS A 17 7.90 -3.72 11.18
N THR A 18 7.72 -2.52 10.65
CA THR A 18 8.34 -1.30 11.17
C THR A 18 7.89 -0.99 12.60
N VAL A 19 6.59 -1.17 12.89
CA VAL A 19 6.05 -0.98 14.23
C VAL A 19 6.65 -2.00 15.20
N PHE A 20 6.75 -3.27 14.80
CA PHE A 20 7.34 -4.33 15.61
C PHE A 20 8.81 -4.02 15.97
N GLU A 21 9.62 -3.59 14.99
CA GLU A 21 11.01 -3.18 15.24
C GLU A 21 11.09 -2.03 16.26
N GLU A 22 10.21 -1.02 16.14
CA GLU A 22 10.18 0.10 17.08
C GLU A 22 9.73 -0.31 18.49
N MET A 23 8.76 -1.22 18.59
CA MET A 23 8.32 -1.77 19.89
C MET A 23 9.49 -2.44 20.61
N MET A 24 10.31 -3.20 19.88
CA MET A 24 11.48 -3.89 20.45
C MET A 24 12.56 -2.93 20.95
N VAL A 25 12.72 -1.77 20.30
CA VAL A 25 13.71 -0.75 20.69
C VAL A 25 13.20 0.14 21.82
N SER A 26 11.94 0.56 21.76
CA SER A 26 11.37 1.57 22.65
C SER A 26 10.61 1.01 23.85
N GLY A 27 10.19 -0.25 23.79
CA GLY A 27 9.28 -0.87 24.77
C GLY A 27 7.84 -0.34 24.70
N LYS A 28 7.50 0.51 23.72
CA LYS A 28 6.16 1.08 23.56
C LYS A 28 5.17 0.07 22.99
N ASP A 29 3.90 0.28 23.29
CA ASP A 29 2.79 -0.44 22.66
C ASP A 29 2.63 -0.08 21.17
N PRO A 30 2.13 -1.01 20.33
CA PRO A 30 1.98 -0.79 18.89
C PRO A 30 1.07 0.41 18.56
N GLU A 31 0.03 0.66 19.36
CA GLU A 31 -0.89 1.79 19.16
C GLU A 31 -0.18 3.14 19.36
N ALA A 32 0.69 3.23 20.37
CA ALA A 32 1.49 4.42 20.63
C ALA A 32 2.45 4.69 19.47
N VAL A 33 3.17 3.66 19.02
CA VAL A 33 4.10 3.76 17.88
C VAL A 33 3.38 4.21 16.61
N VAL A 34 2.23 3.60 16.29
CA VAL A 34 1.45 3.95 15.08
C VAL A 34 0.96 5.38 15.11
N LYS A 35 0.47 5.84 16.28
CA LYS A 35 -0.02 7.22 16.45
C LYS A 35 1.11 8.24 16.36
N GLU A 36 2.22 8.01 17.06
CA GLU A 36 3.37 8.92 17.06
C GLU A 36 4.00 9.07 15.67
N LYS A 37 4.07 7.98 14.90
CA LYS A 37 4.69 7.97 13.57
C LYS A 37 3.72 8.21 12.41
N GLY A 38 2.43 8.43 12.70
CA GLY A 38 1.40 8.68 11.68
C GLY A 38 1.27 7.54 10.67
N LEU A 39 1.34 6.29 11.15
CA LEU A 39 1.43 5.08 10.32
C LEU A 39 0.07 4.44 10.00
N VAL A 40 -1.02 5.19 10.18
CA VAL A 40 -2.36 4.70 9.83
C VAL A 40 -2.46 4.49 8.32
N GLN A 41 -3.11 3.41 7.92
CA GLN A 41 -3.36 3.06 6.53
C GLN A 41 -4.24 4.14 5.87
N MET A 42 -3.85 4.56 4.67
CA MET A 42 -4.64 5.42 3.80
C MET A 42 -5.83 4.62 3.26
N SER A 43 -7.03 5.16 3.46
CA SER A 43 -8.29 4.56 2.99
C SER A 43 -9.03 5.44 1.99
N ASP A 44 -8.58 6.68 1.76
CA ASP A 44 -9.18 7.57 0.77
C ASP A 44 -8.94 7.04 -0.64
N GLN A 45 -9.99 6.52 -1.27
CA GLN A 45 -9.90 5.96 -2.61
C GLN A 45 -9.56 7.01 -3.66
N GLY A 46 -9.93 8.28 -3.47
CA GLY A 46 -9.64 9.36 -4.41
C GLY A 46 -8.15 9.68 -4.45
N GLU A 47 -7.53 9.83 -3.29
CA GLU A 47 -6.09 10.06 -3.16
C GLU A 47 -5.28 8.87 -3.71
N ILE A 48 -5.68 7.63 -3.38
CA ILE A 48 -4.99 6.44 -3.89
C ILE A 48 -5.18 6.31 -5.41
N MET A 49 -6.37 6.62 -5.94
CA MET A 49 -6.63 6.59 -7.38
C MET A 49 -5.78 7.62 -8.14
N ALA A 50 -5.57 8.81 -7.57
CA ALA A 50 -4.69 9.82 -8.16
C ALA A 50 -3.26 9.27 -8.31
N ILE A 51 -2.72 8.67 -7.26
CA ILE A 51 -1.39 8.06 -7.27
C ILE A 51 -1.32 6.87 -8.25
N VAL A 52 -2.36 6.03 -8.31
CA VAL A 52 -2.46 4.93 -9.29
C VAL A 52 -2.32 5.45 -10.72
N LYS A 53 -3.05 6.52 -11.07
CA LYS A 53 -2.99 7.13 -12.41
C LYS A 53 -1.60 7.70 -12.71
N GLU A 54 -0.95 8.34 -11.74
CA GLU A 54 0.43 8.81 -11.88
C GLU A 54 1.40 7.66 -12.14
N ILE A 55 1.29 6.56 -11.38
CA ILE A 55 2.16 5.39 -11.56
C ILE A 55 1.94 4.78 -12.95
N ILE A 56 0.70 4.65 -13.41
CA ILE A 56 0.41 4.12 -14.75
C ILE A 56 1.01 5.04 -15.83
N ALA A 57 0.82 6.36 -15.70
CA ALA A 57 1.36 7.34 -16.64
C ALA A 57 2.89 7.33 -16.69
N ALA A 58 3.55 7.09 -15.56
CA ALA A 58 5.01 6.98 -15.47
C ALA A 58 5.56 5.65 -15.99
N ASN A 59 4.72 4.62 -16.19
CA ASN A 59 5.14 3.26 -16.56
C ASN A 59 4.33 2.71 -17.74
N PRO A 60 4.38 3.36 -18.93
CA PRO A 60 3.54 3.01 -20.07
C PRO A 60 3.83 1.61 -20.62
N GLU A 61 5.08 1.15 -20.58
CA GLU A 61 5.46 -0.19 -21.05
C GLU A 61 4.80 -1.28 -20.20
N GLN A 62 4.84 -1.13 -18.88
CA GLN A 62 4.24 -2.07 -17.93
C GLN A 62 2.71 -2.06 -18.06
N ALA A 63 2.12 -0.90 -18.33
CA ALA A 63 0.69 -0.77 -18.58
C ALA A 63 0.28 -1.52 -19.85
N GLN A 64 1.08 -1.41 -20.92
CA GLN A 64 0.86 -2.16 -22.15
C GLN A 64 1.02 -3.67 -21.91
N GLN A 65 2.06 -4.10 -21.21
CA GLN A 65 2.26 -5.52 -20.86
C GLN A 65 1.05 -6.10 -20.10
N PHE A 66 0.46 -5.33 -19.18
CA PHE A 66 -0.77 -5.75 -18.49
C PHE A 66 -1.92 -5.95 -19.47
N ARG A 67 -2.15 -5.00 -20.37
CA ARG A 67 -3.22 -5.06 -21.39
C ARG A 67 -3.02 -6.20 -22.39
N GLU A 68 -1.77 -6.59 -22.64
CA GLU A 68 -1.40 -7.78 -23.43
C GLU A 68 -1.62 -9.11 -22.66
N GLY A 69 -2.12 -9.07 -21.43
CA GLY A 69 -2.44 -10.24 -20.61
C GLY A 69 -1.30 -10.69 -19.69
N LYS A 70 -0.19 -9.95 -19.58
CA LYS A 70 0.91 -10.28 -18.64
C LYS A 70 0.56 -9.81 -17.23
N THR A 71 -0.34 -10.53 -16.57
CA THR A 71 -0.86 -10.21 -15.23
C THR A 71 0.20 -10.12 -14.13
N LYS A 72 1.37 -10.75 -14.29
CA LYS A 72 2.50 -10.67 -13.35
C LYS A 72 2.99 -9.23 -13.12
N VAL A 73 2.80 -8.34 -14.08
CA VAL A 73 3.20 -6.93 -13.94
C VAL A 73 2.38 -6.18 -12.87
N MET A 74 1.23 -6.73 -12.44
CA MET A 74 0.44 -6.17 -11.35
C MET A 74 1.24 -6.07 -10.03
N GLY A 75 2.11 -7.04 -9.75
CA GLY A 75 2.98 -7.01 -8.58
C GLY A 75 3.96 -5.82 -8.59
N PHE A 76 4.40 -5.39 -9.78
CA PHE A 76 5.22 -4.19 -9.94
C PHE A 76 4.43 -2.93 -9.59
N PHE A 77 3.21 -2.79 -10.13
CA PHE A 77 2.35 -1.63 -9.88
C PHE A 77 1.99 -1.48 -8.39
N VAL A 78 1.55 -2.56 -7.75
CA VAL A 78 1.28 -2.58 -6.31
C VAL A 78 2.55 -2.24 -5.53
N GLY A 79 3.70 -2.76 -5.94
CA GLY A 79 5.00 -2.43 -5.35
C GLY A 79 5.35 -0.94 -5.41
N GLN A 80 5.12 -0.29 -6.56
CA GLN A 80 5.32 1.15 -6.73
C GLN A 80 4.40 1.97 -5.82
N LEU A 81 3.12 1.62 -5.75
CA LEU A 81 2.17 2.30 -4.87
C LEU A 81 2.56 2.15 -3.39
N MET A 82 2.96 0.96 -2.97
CA MET A 82 3.45 0.71 -1.61
C MET A 82 4.76 1.43 -1.30
N LYS A 83 5.54 1.81 -2.31
CA LYS A 83 6.73 2.65 -2.14
C LYS A 83 6.33 4.11 -2.01
N GLN A 84 5.50 4.62 -2.91
CA GLN A 84 5.09 6.03 -2.97
C GLN A 84 4.27 6.44 -1.74
N THR A 85 3.44 5.54 -1.21
CA THR A 85 2.64 5.79 0.01
C THR A 85 3.37 5.46 1.31
N GLY A 86 4.66 5.07 1.25
CA GLY A 86 5.40 4.61 2.44
C GLY A 86 4.81 3.34 3.08
N GLY A 87 4.04 2.55 2.32
CA GLY A 87 3.34 1.37 2.79
C GLY A 87 2.00 1.66 3.46
N LYS A 88 1.51 2.89 3.38
CA LYS A 88 0.21 3.28 3.93
C LYS A 88 -0.96 2.90 3.02
N ALA A 89 -0.77 2.62 1.74
CA ALA A 89 -1.85 2.07 0.93
C ALA A 89 -2.24 0.66 1.39
N ASN A 90 -3.52 0.33 1.30
CA ASN A 90 -4.00 -1.04 1.46
C ASN A 90 -3.68 -1.86 0.20
N PRO A 91 -2.97 -2.99 0.28
CA PRO A 91 -2.57 -3.77 -0.90
C PRO A 91 -3.74 -4.44 -1.64
N GLY A 92 -4.84 -4.78 -0.95
CA GLY A 92 -6.05 -5.30 -1.58
C GLY A 92 -6.73 -4.22 -2.42
N LEU A 93 -6.97 -3.06 -1.82
CA LEU A 93 -7.53 -1.89 -2.52
C LEU A 93 -6.63 -1.43 -3.67
N ALA A 94 -5.31 -1.43 -3.49
CA ALA A 94 -4.35 -1.10 -4.53
C ALA A 94 -4.55 -1.94 -5.80
N ASN A 95 -4.66 -3.26 -5.63
CA ASN A 95 -4.84 -4.18 -6.74
C ASN A 95 -6.15 -3.89 -7.49
N GLU A 96 -7.25 -3.72 -6.75
CA GLU A 96 -8.55 -3.36 -7.34
C GLU A 96 -8.50 -2.06 -8.15
N LEU A 97 -7.84 -1.02 -7.62
CA LEU A 97 -7.72 0.27 -8.29
C LEU A 97 -6.84 0.21 -9.54
N PHE A 98 -5.74 -0.55 -9.53
CA PHE A 98 -4.91 -0.77 -10.72
C PHE A 98 -5.65 -1.56 -11.79
N VAL A 99 -6.37 -2.63 -11.43
CA VAL A 99 -7.18 -3.39 -12.39
C VAL A 99 -8.23 -2.49 -13.03
N LYS A 100 -8.92 -1.68 -12.22
CA LYS A 100 -9.90 -0.72 -12.73
C LYS A 100 -9.27 0.29 -13.68
N ALA A 101 -8.16 0.92 -13.29
CA ALA A 101 -7.52 1.97 -14.08
C ALA A 101 -6.81 1.47 -15.35
N LEU A 102 -6.39 0.20 -15.39
CA LEU A 102 -5.75 -0.42 -16.57
C LEU A 102 -6.75 -1.09 -17.52
N GLY A 103 -7.95 -1.45 -17.01
CA GLY A 103 -9.05 -2.02 -17.78
C GLY A 103 -9.99 -0.97 -18.41
N GLU A 104 -9.91 0.29 -17.97
CA GLU A 104 -10.40 1.46 -18.70
C GLU A 104 -9.50 1.79 -19.90
#